data_AF-A0A968NVB4-F1
#
_entry.id   AF-A0A968NVB4-F1
#
_cell.length_a   1.000
_cell.length_b   1.000
_cell.length_c   1.000
_cell.angle_alpha   90.00
_cell.angle_beta   90.00
_cell.angle_gamma   90.00
#
_symmetry.space_group_name_H-M   'P 1'
#
loop_
_entity.id
_entity.type
_entity.pdbx_description
1 polymer ?
#
loop_
_entity_poly.entity_id
_entity_poly.type
_entity_poly.pdbx_seq_one_letter_code
_entity_poly.pdbx_strand_id
1 'polypeptide(L)'
;MSTKPKNETLILFLALLITGVLIALGLGFFREQIFGSSGSGTGGTNPNGNPPIEQVSDRLSTGDRNLIPDDGTLDKQAGIDAFKASNFDEAMTRLEASLRSQPNDPEALIYFNNARAGAAQSVKIAVSVPIGSDLNGAKEILRGVAQAQNAVNQAGGINNAWLKVLIADDNDSAETVKQVASELVADQNVLGVVGHFSSDATIAASEIYTQGKLGSISPVSSSVKLSGLSPYTFRTVPSDYVAARALANYMQTTLNEQQAAVFFNSQSGYSQSLKSEFVTALALGGGQVTNELIFLTLD
;
A
#
# COMPACT_ATOMS: atom_id res chain seq x y z
N MET A 1 -4.99 79.69 3.55
CA MET A 1 -4.65 79.52 2.13
C MET A 1 -3.69 78.33 2.02
N SER A 2 -4.00 77.36 1.16
CA SER A 2 -3.19 76.20 0.75
C SER A 2 -3.10 75.00 1.71
N THR A 3 -3.93 73.98 1.47
CA THR A 3 -3.59 72.56 1.74
C THR A 3 -3.42 71.85 0.41
N LYS A 4 -2.22 71.31 0.20
CA LYS A 4 -1.73 70.65 -1.01
C LYS A 4 -2.24 69.20 -1.03
N PRO A 5 -2.81 68.66 -2.13
CA PRO A 5 -3.10 67.24 -2.24
C PRO A 5 -2.08 66.59 -3.17
N LYS A 6 -1.10 65.84 -2.66
CA LYS A 6 -0.22 64.98 -3.49
C LYS A 6 0.32 63.84 -2.63
N ASN A 7 -0.15 62.62 -2.88
CA ASN A 7 0.62 61.36 -2.76
C ASN A 7 -0.21 60.10 -3.12
N GLU A 8 -1.54 60.17 -3.15
CA GLU A 8 -2.38 58.98 -3.44
C GLU A 8 -2.24 58.49 -4.89
N THR A 9 -2.08 59.39 -5.86
CA THR A 9 -1.89 59.00 -7.27
C THR A 9 -0.56 58.29 -7.50
N LEU A 10 0.51 58.68 -6.78
CA LEU A 10 1.83 58.08 -6.91
C LEU A 10 1.85 56.63 -6.37
N ILE A 11 1.14 56.40 -5.26
CA ILE A 11 0.98 55.07 -4.64
C ILE A 11 0.19 54.14 -5.57
N LEU A 12 -0.86 54.65 -6.23
CA LEU A 12 -1.64 53.88 -7.18
C LEU A 12 -0.82 53.47 -8.42
N PHE A 13 0.02 54.37 -8.93
CA PHE A 13 0.93 54.06 -10.05
C PHE A 13 2.02 53.06 -9.65
N LEU A 14 2.59 53.16 -8.45
CA LEU A 14 3.57 52.17 -7.96
C LEU A 14 2.94 50.77 -7.79
N ALA A 15 1.72 50.69 -7.25
CA ALA A 15 1.01 49.43 -7.08
C ALA A 15 0.70 48.77 -8.43
N LEU A 16 0.27 49.55 -9.43
CA LEU A 16 0.00 49.02 -10.79
C LEU A 16 1.28 48.49 -11.47
N LEU A 17 2.41 49.17 -11.26
CA LEU A 17 3.71 48.78 -11.83
C LEU A 17 4.23 47.46 -11.22
N ILE A 18 4.07 47.28 -9.91
CA ILE A 18 4.43 46.03 -9.22
C ILE A 18 3.56 44.86 -9.71
N THR A 19 2.25 45.07 -9.86
CA THR A 19 1.34 44.05 -10.38
C THR A 19 1.66 43.68 -11.84
N GLY A 20 2.02 44.66 -12.67
CA GLY A 20 2.44 44.42 -14.06
C GLY A 20 3.74 43.59 -14.17
N VAL A 21 4.72 43.85 -13.30
CA VAL A 21 5.99 43.10 -13.27
C VAL A 21 5.76 41.66 -12.80
N LEU A 22 4.89 41.42 -11.82
CA LEU A 22 4.55 40.07 -11.34
C LEU A 22 3.82 39.24 -12.42
N ILE A 23 2.94 39.86 -13.20
CA ILE A 23 2.25 39.19 -14.31
C ILE A 23 3.23 38.88 -15.46
N ALA A 24 4.17 39.78 -15.77
CA ALA A 24 5.18 39.55 -16.81
C ALA A 24 6.18 38.45 -16.43
N LEU A 25 6.61 38.39 -15.17
CA LEU A 25 7.48 37.31 -14.67
C LEU A 25 6.74 35.97 -14.59
N GLY A 26 5.46 35.97 -14.19
CA GLY A 26 4.61 34.78 -14.19
C GLY A 26 4.40 34.21 -15.60
N LEU A 27 4.13 35.06 -16.60
CA LEU A 27 3.96 34.65 -18.00
C LEU A 27 5.28 34.20 -18.66
N GLY A 28 6.42 34.76 -18.25
CA GLY A 28 7.75 34.32 -18.71
C GLY A 28 8.10 32.92 -18.22
N PHE A 29 7.88 32.66 -16.92
CA PHE A 29 8.13 31.36 -16.30
C PHE A 29 7.19 30.26 -16.84
N PHE A 30 5.93 30.62 -17.14
CA PHE A 30 4.95 29.70 -17.75
C PHE A 30 5.27 29.35 -19.20
N ARG A 31 5.98 30.22 -19.94
CA ARG A 31 6.33 29.98 -21.34
C ARG A 31 7.52 29.03 -21.51
N GLU A 32 8.49 29.05 -20.60
CA GLU A 32 9.60 28.08 -20.60
C GLU A 32 9.12 26.67 -20.21
N GLN A 33 8.16 26.56 -19.30
CA GLN A 33 7.62 25.27 -18.85
C GLN A 33 6.69 24.59 -19.87
N ILE A 34 6.14 25.34 -20.84
CA ILE A 34 5.26 24.79 -21.89
C ILE A 34 5.98 24.53 -23.23
N PHE A 35 7.07 25.26 -23.55
CA PHE A 35 7.71 25.16 -24.88
C PHE A 35 9.18 24.69 -24.86
N GLY A 36 9.73 24.32 -23.70
CA GLY A 36 11.14 23.97 -23.54
C GLY A 36 11.42 22.48 -23.31
N SER A 37 11.12 21.60 -24.27
CA SER A 37 11.97 20.43 -24.59
C SER A 37 11.39 19.63 -25.76
N SER A 38 11.93 19.84 -26.96
CA SER A 38 11.80 18.91 -28.08
C SER A 38 13.03 17.99 -28.10
N GLY A 39 12.82 16.71 -27.76
CA GLY A 39 13.88 15.68 -27.72
C GLY A 39 13.31 14.26 -27.73
N SER A 40 13.01 13.77 -28.93
CA SER A 40 12.85 12.37 -29.39
C SER A 40 12.56 11.23 -28.39
N GLY A 41 11.36 10.65 -28.48
CA GLY A 41 11.02 9.30 -28.02
C GLY A 41 9.62 8.91 -28.48
N THR A 42 9.51 7.99 -29.43
CA THR A 42 8.25 7.58 -30.06
C THR A 42 7.35 6.80 -29.08
N GLY A 43 6.21 7.38 -28.70
CA GLY A 43 5.12 6.71 -28.00
C GLY A 43 3.78 7.23 -28.53
N GLY A 44 2.95 6.34 -29.08
CA GLY A 44 1.66 6.71 -29.68
C GLY A 44 0.67 7.24 -28.63
N THR A 45 0.04 8.38 -28.93
CA THR A 45 -0.97 9.00 -28.08
C THR A 45 -2.37 8.47 -28.40
N ASN A 46 -3.11 8.11 -27.34
CA ASN A 46 -4.56 7.90 -27.34
C ASN A 46 -5.24 9.28 -27.36
N PRO A 47 -6.23 9.56 -28.24
CA PRO A 47 -6.76 10.92 -28.47
C PRO A 47 -7.53 11.58 -27.30
N ASN A 48 -7.58 10.98 -26.11
CA ASN A 48 -8.45 11.44 -25.02
C ASN A 48 -7.76 12.06 -23.80
N GLY A 49 -6.46 12.38 -23.83
CA GLY A 49 -5.80 13.19 -22.79
C GLY A 49 -5.80 12.61 -21.36
N ASN A 50 -6.34 11.41 -21.14
CA ASN A 50 -6.20 10.68 -19.89
C ASN A 50 -4.78 10.08 -19.82
N PRO A 51 -4.15 10.07 -18.63
CA PRO A 51 -2.94 9.30 -18.42
C PRO A 51 -3.20 7.82 -18.80
N PRO A 52 -2.17 7.05 -19.21
CA PRO A 52 -2.35 5.63 -19.50
C PRO A 52 -3.04 4.96 -18.33
N ILE A 53 -4.12 4.20 -18.60
CA ILE A 53 -4.71 3.33 -17.59
C ILE A 53 -3.61 2.32 -17.26
N GLU A 54 -3.03 2.46 -16.07
CA GLU A 54 -2.08 1.48 -15.54
C GLU A 54 -2.81 0.13 -15.52
N GLN A 55 -2.35 -0.84 -16.30
CA GLN A 55 -3.04 -2.11 -16.36
C GLN A 55 -2.85 -2.83 -15.03
N VAL A 56 -3.87 -3.51 -14.53
CA VAL A 56 -3.78 -4.25 -13.26
C VAL A 56 -2.60 -5.23 -13.29
N SER A 57 -2.31 -5.82 -14.46
CA SER A 57 -1.14 -6.66 -14.69
C SER A 57 0.19 -5.99 -14.35
N ASP A 58 0.28 -4.66 -14.40
CA ASP A 58 1.49 -3.93 -14.07
C ASP A 58 1.77 -3.84 -12.57
N ARG A 59 0.74 -4.15 -11.77
CA ARG A 59 0.79 -4.17 -10.31
C ARG A 59 1.10 -5.56 -9.75
N LEU A 60 1.21 -6.57 -10.62
CA LEU A 60 1.40 -7.97 -10.26
C LEU A 60 2.77 -8.46 -10.74
N SER A 61 3.48 -9.22 -9.91
CA SER A 61 4.78 -9.78 -10.29
C SER A 61 5.11 -11.06 -9.54
N THR A 62 5.67 -12.03 -10.26
CA THR A 62 6.35 -13.18 -9.64
C THR A 62 7.88 -13.07 -9.74
N GLY A 63 8.39 -12.00 -10.35
CA GLY A 63 9.81 -11.79 -10.59
C GLY A 63 10.15 -11.12 -11.91
N ASP A 64 9.15 -10.81 -12.74
CA ASP A 64 9.32 -10.26 -14.09
C ASP A 64 9.38 -8.72 -14.14
N ARG A 65 9.17 -8.05 -13.00
CA ARG A 65 9.27 -6.60 -12.85
C ARG A 65 9.60 -6.20 -11.41
N ASN A 66 10.13 -4.99 -11.26
CA ASN A 66 10.36 -4.35 -9.98
C ASN A 66 9.10 -3.59 -9.55
N LEU A 67 8.50 -3.98 -8.43
CA LEU A 67 7.34 -3.31 -7.85
C LEU A 67 7.75 -2.30 -6.77
N ILE A 68 8.89 -2.49 -6.10
CA ILE A 68 9.36 -1.57 -5.07
C ILE A 68 10.36 -0.56 -5.69
N PRO A 69 10.02 0.74 -5.78
CA PRO A 69 10.81 1.70 -6.55
C PRO A 69 12.19 2.08 -5.95
N ASP A 70 12.43 1.80 -4.66
CA ASP A 70 13.58 2.37 -3.90
C ASP A 70 14.59 1.35 -3.34
N ASP A 71 14.53 0.08 -3.75
CA ASP A 71 15.45 -0.99 -3.31
C ASP A 71 16.19 -1.68 -4.48
N GLY A 72 16.13 -1.07 -5.68
CA GLY A 72 16.76 -1.59 -6.88
C GLY A 72 18.29 -1.53 -6.86
N THR A 73 18.95 -2.65 -6.57
CA THR A 73 20.36 -2.83 -6.93
C THR A 73 20.47 -3.17 -8.42
N LEU A 74 21.64 -2.90 -9.04
CA LEU A 74 21.89 -3.34 -10.42
C LEU A 74 21.74 -4.87 -10.57
N ASP A 75 22.14 -5.61 -9.54
CA ASP A 75 21.97 -7.07 -9.51
C ASP A 75 20.49 -7.48 -9.37
N LYS A 76 19.67 -6.74 -8.61
CA LYS A 76 18.22 -6.99 -8.55
C LYS A 76 17.61 -6.85 -9.94
N GLN A 77 17.91 -5.76 -10.64
CA GLN A 77 17.39 -5.53 -11.98
C GLN A 77 17.87 -6.61 -12.97
N ALA A 78 19.16 -6.95 -12.95
CA ALA A 78 19.68 -8.02 -13.80
C ALA A 78 19.02 -9.38 -13.49
N GLY A 79 18.71 -9.64 -12.21
CA GLY A 79 17.99 -10.84 -11.78
C GLY A 79 16.55 -10.88 -12.28
N ILE A 80 15.84 -9.75 -12.23
CA ILE A 80 14.49 -9.58 -12.79
C ILE A 80 14.50 -9.80 -14.31
N ASP A 81 15.47 -9.21 -15.02
CA ASP A 81 15.60 -9.37 -16.48
C ASP A 81 15.88 -10.83 -16.85
N ALA A 82 16.74 -11.52 -16.10
CA ALA A 82 17.01 -12.94 -16.28
C ALA A 82 15.78 -13.81 -15.98
N PHE A 83 15.01 -13.49 -14.93
CA PHE A 83 13.77 -14.17 -14.59
C PHE A 83 12.75 -14.04 -15.72
N LYS A 84 12.58 -12.84 -16.27
CA LYS A 84 11.71 -12.57 -17.42
C LYS A 84 12.12 -13.35 -18.67
N ALA A 85 13.42 -13.56 -18.86
CA ALA A 85 13.97 -14.41 -19.92
C ALA A 85 13.89 -15.91 -19.62
N SER A 86 13.27 -16.33 -18.51
CA SER A 86 13.25 -17.71 -18.01
C SER A 86 14.64 -18.32 -17.75
N ASN A 87 15.67 -17.48 -17.62
CA ASN A 87 17.01 -17.88 -17.23
C ASN A 87 17.11 -17.89 -15.70
N PHE A 88 16.48 -18.89 -15.08
CA PHE A 88 16.34 -18.95 -13.63
C PHE A 88 17.66 -19.10 -12.87
N ASP A 89 18.67 -19.75 -13.46
CA ASP A 89 20.01 -19.88 -12.84
C ASP A 89 20.73 -18.52 -12.74
N GLU A 90 20.68 -17.72 -13.80
CA GLU A 90 21.21 -16.35 -13.77
C GLU A 90 20.37 -15.46 -12.83
N ALA A 91 19.04 -15.60 -12.87
CA ALA A 91 18.15 -14.86 -11.97
C ALA A 91 18.50 -15.13 -10.50
N MET A 92 18.69 -16.39 -10.12
CA MET A 92 19.13 -16.77 -8.78
C MET A 92 20.49 -16.16 -8.42
N THR A 93 21.47 -16.28 -9.32
CA THR A 93 22.83 -15.76 -9.08
C THR A 93 22.82 -14.25 -8.82
N ARG A 94 22.06 -13.50 -9.63
CA ARG A 94 21.92 -12.06 -9.52
C ARG A 94 21.12 -11.63 -8.29
N LEU A 95 19.99 -12.26 -8.03
CA LEU A 95 19.18 -11.95 -6.85
C LEU A 95 19.93 -12.29 -5.57
N GLU A 96 20.73 -13.36 -5.54
CA GLU A 96 21.62 -13.66 -4.42
C GLU A 96 22.69 -12.56 -4.22
N ALA A 97 23.29 -12.06 -5.30
CA ALA A 97 24.24 -10.95 -5.23
C ALA A 97 23.57 -9.67 -4.68
N SER A 98 22.34 -9.36 -5.12
CA SER A 98 21.54 -8.27 -4.56
C SER A 98 21.33 -8.45 -3.05
N LEU A 99 20.89 -9.63 -2.63
CA LEU A 99 20.62 -9.95 -1.22
C LEU A 99 21.86 -9.91 -0.33
N ARG A 100 23.07 -10.16 -0.86
CA ARG A 100 24.31 -9.95 -0.09
C ARG A 100 24.55 -8.47 0.23
N SER A 101 24.11 -7.57 -0.64
CA SER A 101 24.21 -6.11 -0.44
C SER A 101 23.03 -5.54 0.36
N GLN A 102 21.83 -6.10 0.16
CA GLN A 102 20.59 -5.69 0.83
C GLN A 102 19.83 -6.92 1.38
N PRO A 103 20.26 -7.48 2.52
CA PRO A 103 19.69 -8.74 3.03
C PRO A 103 18.22 -8.68 3.42
N ASN A 104 17.68 -7.48 3.63
CA ASN A 104 16.31 -7.23 4.08
C ASN A 104 15.37 -6.76 2.96
N ASP A 105 15.79 -6.87 1.69
CA ASP A 105 14.90 -6.67 0.53
C ASP A 105 13.96 -7.87 0.40
N PRO A 106 12.65 -7.70 0.69
CA PRO A 106 11.72 -8.80 0.65
C PRO A 106 11.33 -9.21 -0.78
N GLU A 107 11.31 -8.27 -1.72
CA GLU A 107 10.95 -8.54 -3.11
C GLU A 107 12.06 -9.36 -3.79
N ALA A 108 13.33 -8.99 -3.58
CA ALA A 108 14.45 -9.78 -4.09
C ALA A 108 14.48 -11.20 -3.50
N LEU A 109 14.18 -11.37 -2.21
CA LEU A 109 14.13 -12.70 -1.59
C LEU A 109 12.96 -13.55 -2.11
N ILE A 110 11.80 -12.94 -2.35
CA ILE A 110 10.65 -13.61 -2.97
C ILE A 110 11.02 -14.05 -4.40
N TYR A 111 11.59 -13.15 -5.20
CA TYR A 111 11.98 -13.46 -6.58
C TYR A 111 13.08 -14.51 -6.64
N PHE A 112 14.05 -14.48 -5.72
CA PHE A 112 15.07 -15.51 -5.61
C PHE A 112 14.44 -16.90 -5.37
N ASN A 113 13.47 -16.98 -4.45
CA ASN A 113 12.76 -18.21 -4.17
C ASN A 113 11.87 -18.67 -5.33
N ASN A 114 11.23 -17.74 -6.03
CA ASN A 114 10.46 -18.05 -7.24
C ASN A 114 11.36 -18.54 -8.38
N ALA A 115 12.55 -17.97 -8.54
CA ALA A 115 13.56 -18.38 -9.52
C ALA A 115 14.06 -19.79 -9.21
N ARG A 116 14.34 -20.06 -7.93
CA ARG A 116 14.71 -21.40 -7.45
C ARG A 116 13.65 -22.45 -7.73
N ALA A 117 12.38 -22.09 -7.65
CA ALA A 117 11.29 -22.97 -8.07
C ALA A 117 11.28 -23.16 -9.60
N GLY A 118 11.65 -22.14 -10.38
CA GLY A 118 11.80 -22.21 -11.84
C GLY A 118 10.57 -22.77 -12.54
N ALA A 119 10.77 -23.76 -13.42
CA ALA A 119 9.68 -24.49 -14.08
C ALA A 119 9.21 -25.75 -13.30
N ALA A 120 9.73 -25.98 -12.08
CA ALA A 120 9.35 -27.14 -11.29
C ALA A 120 7.92 -27.01 -10.73
N GLN A 121 7.38 -28.15 -10.28
CA GLN A 121 6.07 -28.20 -9.64
C GLN A 121 6.02 -27.22 -8.45
N SER A 122 4.98 -26.39 -8.42
CA SER A 122 4.84 -25.36 -7.39
C SER A 122 3.38 -25.14 -6.99
N VAL A 123 3.20 -24.67 -5.76
CA VAL A 123 1.98 -24.08 -5.24
C VAL A 123 2.21 -22.57 -5.19
N LYS A 124 1.27 -21.79 -5.74
CA LYS A 124 1.38 -20.33 -5.76
C LYS A 124 0.37 -19.70 -4.81
N ILE A 125 0.84 -18.78 -3.97
CA ILE A 125 -0.02 -17.87 -3.21
C ILE A 125 0.18 -16.45 -3.74
N ALA A 126 -0.81 -15.59 -3.53
CA ALA A 126 -0.65 -14.16 -3.75
C ALA A 126 -0.44 -13.43 -2.42
N VAL A 127 0.29 -12.31 -2.45
CA VAL A 127 0.37 -11.35 -1.36
C VAL A 127 -0.05 -9.98 -1.89
N SER A 128 -1.18 -9.47 -1.39
CA SER A 128 -1.71 -8.17 -1.79
C SER A 128 -1.39 -7.12 -0.73
N VAL A 129 -0.66 -6.09 -1.13
CA VAL A 129 -0.09 -5.07 -0.24
C VAL A 129 -0.16 -3.67 -0.88
N PRO A 130 -0.13 -2.60 -0.06
CA PRO A 130 -0.34 -1.24 -0.54
C PRO A 130 0.99 -0.57 -0.92
N ILE A 131 1.72 -1.11 -1.91
CA ILE A 131 3.06 -0.61 -2.27
C ILE A 131 3.01 0.88 -2.64
N GLY A 132 2.00 1.29 -3.41
CA GLY A 132 1.88 2.67 -3.88
C GLY A 132 1.47 3.69 -2.81
N SER A 133 0.77 3.28 -1.74
CA SER A 133 0.21 4.20 -0.73
C SER A 133 0.83 4.07 0.66
N ASP A 134 1.32 2.88 1.04
CA ASP A 134 2.08 2.65 2.27
C ASP A 134 3.20 1.63 2.02
N LEU A 135 4.30 2.13 1.45
CA LEU A 135 5.46 1.32 1.13
C LEU A 135 6.08 0.63 2.36
N ASN A 136 6.05 1.28 3.53
CA ASN A 136 6.61 0.70 4.74
C ASN A 136 5.74 -0.46 5.24
N GLY A 137 4.42 -0.27 5.33
CA GLY A 137 3.48 -1.33 5.66
C GLY A 137 3.58 -2.52 4.69
N ALA A 138 3.68 -2.23 3.39
CA ALA A 138 3.90 -3.26 2.37
C ALA A 138 5.21 -4.03 2.61
N LYS A 139 6.34 -3.34 2.83
CA LYS A 139 7.63 -3.97 3.10
C LYS A 139 7.61 -4.87 4.33
N GLU A 140 6.96 -4.47 5.43
CA GLU A 140 6.89 -5.30 6.64
C GLU A 140 6.13 -6.61 6.39
N ILE A 141 4.98 -6.55 5.70
CA ILE A 141 4.23 -7.75 5.32
C ILE A 141 5.05 -8.63 4.39
N LEU A 142 5.66 -8.04 3.36
CA LEU A 142 6.46 -8.77 2.37
C LEU A 142 7.68 -9.44 3.03
N ARG A 143 8.34 -8.82 4.01
CA ARG A 143 9.44 -9.46 4.77
C ARG A 143 8.97 -10.70 5.51
N GLY A 144 7.81 -10.64 6.15
CA GLY A 144 7.22 -11.81 6.81
C GLY A 144 6.93 -12.94 5.81
N VAL A 145 6.32 -12.61 4.67
CA VAL A 145 6.03 -13.57 3.60
C VAL A 145 7.31 -14.17 3.00
N ALA A 146 8.31 -13.33 2.70
CA ALA A 146 9.58 -13.74 2.12
C ALA A 146 10.34 -14.71 3.06
N GLN A 147 10.38 -14.41 4.35
CA GLN A 147 10.99 -15.27 5.36
C GLN A 147 10.27 -16.63 5.46
N ALA A 148 8.93 -16.61 5.52
CA ALA A 148 8.13 -17.84 5.56
C ALA A 148 8.32 -18.68 4.30
N GLN A 149 8.28 -18.06 3.12
CA GLN A 149 8.53 -18.73 1.84
C GLN A 149 9.91 -19.38 1.81
N ASN A 150 10.94 -18.62 2.18
CA ASN A 150 12.31 -19.11 2.19
C ASN A 150 12.46 -20.32 3.13
N ALA A 151 11.89 -20.26 4.34
CA ALA A 151 11.92 -21.37 5.29
C ALA A 151 11.21 -22.62 4.75
N VAL A 152 10.00 -22.47 4.20
CA VAL A 152 9.23 -23.57 3.59
C VAL A 152 10.02 -24.22 2.45
N ASN A 153 10.56 -23.40 1.54
CA ASN A 153 11.31 -23.89 0.40
C ASN A 153 12.60 -24.59 0.84
N GLN A 154 13.34 -24.05 1.81
CA GLN A 154 14.55 -24.69 2.37
C GLN A 154 14.25 -26.02 3.07
N ALA A 155 13.05 -26.19 3.62
CA ALA A 155 12.59 -27.45 4.20
C ALA A 155 12.13 -28.50 3.17
N GLY A 156 12.29 -28.24 1.87
CA GLY A 156 11.89 -29.16 0.80
C GLY A 156 10.52 -28.87 0.18
N GLY A 157 9.90 -27.73 0.53
CA GLY A 157 8.62 -27.31 -0.02
C GLY A 157 7.40 -27.96 0.66
N ILE A 158 6.25 -27.89 -0.01
CA ILE A 158 4.96 -28.41 0.47
C ILE A 158 4.62 -29.63 -0.38
N ASN A 159 4.61 -30.82 0.22
CA ASN A 159 4.33 -32.09 -0.49
C ASN A 159 5.20 -32.26 -1.76
N ASN A 160 6.50 -31.94 -1.67
CA ASN A 160 7.47 -31.93 -2.78
C ASN A 160 7.22 -30.87 -3.87
N ALA A 161 6.32 -29.90 -3.66
CA ALA A 161 6.12 -28.75 -4.52
C ALA A 161 6.73 -27.49 -3.90
N TRP A 162 7.35 -26.65 -4.73
CA TRP A 162 7.87 -25.36 -4.28
C TRP A 162 6.75 -24.37 -3.93
N LEU A 163 6.97 -23.49 -2.96
CA LEU A 163 6.10 -22.34 -2.72
C LEU A 163 6.55 -21.15 -3.57
N LYS A 164 5.69 -20.69 -4.48
CA LYS A 164 5.83 -19.44 -5.22
C LYS A 164 4.94 -18.36 -4.64
N VAL A 165 5.40 -17.12 -4.70
CA VAL A 165 4.65 -15.94 -4.22
C VAL A 165 4.47 -14.96 -5.37
N LEU A 166 3.22 -14.59 -5.64
CA LEU A 166 2.83 -13.50 -6.53
C LEU A 166 2.62 -12.25 -5.66
N ILE A 167 3.41 -11.20 -5.89
CA ILE A 167 3.22 -9.91 -5.23
C ILE A 167 2.19 -9.10 -6.04
N ALA A 168 1.24 -8.46 -5.36
CA ALA A 168 0.25 -7.57 -5.97
C ALA A 168 0.19 -6.23 -5.21
N ASP A 169 0.34 -5.12 -5.93
CA ASP A 169 0.14 -3.77 -5.40
C ASP A 169 -1.32 -3.33 -5.54
N ASP A 170 -2.04 -3.33 -4.43
CA ASP A 170 -3.42 -2.86 -4.37
C ASP A 170 -3.57 -1.36 -4.05
N ASN A 171 -2.47 -0.67 -3.75
CA ASN A 171 -2.42 0.75 -3.40
C ASN A 171 -3.38 1.18 -2.28
N ASP A 172 -3.92 0.24 -1.50
CA ASP A 172 -5.02 0.46 -0.52
C ASP A 172 -6.24 1.24 -1.09
N SER A 173 -6.40 1.24 -2.41
CA SER A 173 -7.47 1.95 -3.11
C SER A 173 -8.66 1.02 -3.31
N ALA A 174 -9.87 1.47 -2.97
CA ALA A 174 -11.07 0.65 -3.15
C ALA A 174 -11.28 0.16 -4.60
N GLU A 175 -10.84 0.95 -5.60
CA GLU A 175 -10.91 0.55 -7.01
C GLU A 175 -9.83 -0.50 -7.34
N THR A 176 -8.57 -0.20 -7.01
CA THR A 176 -7.43 -1.08 -7.31
C THR A 176 -7.51 -2.40 -6.56
N VAL A 177 -7.95 -2.39 -5.30
CA VAL A 177 -8.20 -3.60 -4.49
C VAL A 177 -9.18 -4.54 -5.18
N LYS A 178 -10.29 -4.01 -5.73
CA LYS A 178 -11.30 -4.83 -6.44
C LYS A 178 -10.76 -5.39 -7.75
N GLN A 179 -9.99 -4.60 -8.47
CA GLN A 179 -9.34 -5.02 -9.70
C GLN A 179 -8.33 -6.14 -9.43
N VAL A 180 -7.41 -5.96 -8.49
CA VAL A 180 -6.44 -6.98 -8.06
C VAL A 180 -7.16 -8.24 -7.57
N ALA A 181 -8.17 -8.12 -6.71
CA ALA A 181 -8.92 -9.28 -6.22
C ALA A 181 -9.58 -10.07 -7.36
N SER A 182 -10.10 -9.38 -8.38
CA SER A 182 -10.72 -10.01 -9.55
C SER A 182 -9.70 -10.80 -10.39
N GLU A 183 -8.51 -10.22 -10.62
CA GLU A 183 -7.41 -10.91 -11.32
C GLU A 183 -6.92 -12.13 -10.54
N LEU A 184 -6.78 -12.01 -9.22
CA LEU A 184 -6.37 -13.12 -8.36
C LEU A 184 -7.39 -14.26 -8.33
N VAL A 185 -8.69 -13.95 -8.39
CA VAL A 185 -9.75 -14.97 -8.53
C VAL A 185 -9.73 -15.62 -9.93
N ALA A 186 -9.41 -14.87 -10.97
CA ALA A 186 -9.34 -15.39 -12.33
C ALA A 186 -8.16 -16.35 -12.52
N ASP A 187 -7.03 -16.12 -11.84
CA ASP A 187 -5.84 -16.97 -11.89
C ASP A 187 -6.02 -18.27 -11.09
N GLN A 188 -6.39 -19.34 -11.80
CA GLN A 188 -6.60 -20.68 -11.23
C GLN A 188 -5.34 -21.30 -10.56
N ASN A 189 -4.17 -20.70 -10.74
CA ASN A 189 -2.95 -21.18 -10.09
C ASN A 189 -2.73 -20.55 -8.71
N VAL A 190 -3.47 -19.50 -8.33
CA VAL A 190 -3.41 -18.89 -7.00
C VAL A 190 -4.26 -19.73 -6.03
N LEU A 191 -3.60 -20.37 -5.07
CA LEU A 191 -4.25 -21.21 -4.06
C LEU A 191 -4.96 -20.38 -2.99
N GLY A 192 -4.47 -19.17 -2.72
CA GLY A 192 -4.99 -18.28 -1.69
C GLY A 192 -4.22 -16.98 -1.63
N VAL A 193 -4.75 -16.03 -0.87
CA VAL A 193 -4.23 -14.67 -0.76
C VAL A 193 -3.82 -14.36 0.68
N VAL A 194 -2.62 -13.81 0.86
CA VAL A 194 -2.19 -13.15 2.09
C VAL A 194 -2.42 -11.65 1.92
N GLY A 195 -3.22 -11.06 2.79
CA GLY A 195 -3.67 -9.67 2.66
C GLY A 195 -5.17 -9.51 2.99
N HIS A 196 -5.70 -8.30 2.96
CA HIS A 196 -5.06 -7.05 2.56
C HIS A 196 -4.48 -6.32 3.78
N PHE A 197 -3.83 -5.17 3.55
CA PHE A 197 -3.26 -4.33 4.61
C PHE A 197 -4.34 -3.68 5.48
N SER A 198 -5.15 -2.78 4.90
CA SER A 198 -6.20 -2.12 5.67
C SER A 198 -7.44 -3.00 5.85
N SER A 199 -8.19 -2.73 6.92
CA SER A 199 -9.48 -3.39 7.13
C SER A 199 -10.48 -3.09 6.02
N ASP A 200 -10.45 -1.89 5.45
CA ASP A 200 -11.36 -1.48 4.38
C ASP A 200 -11.02 -2.21 3.06
N ALA A 201 -9.74 -2.33 2.71
CA ALA A 201 -9.29 -3.13 1.58
C ALA A 201 -9.67 -4.61 1.75
N THR A 202 -9.45 -5.18 2.94
CA THR A 202 -9.82 -6.58 3.22
C THR A 202 -11.33 -6.79 3.08
N ILE A 203 -12.16 -5.86 3.57
CA ILE A 203 -13.62 -5.93 3.41
C ILE A 203 -14.01 -5.81 1.93
N ALA A 204 -13.42 -4.87 1.19
CA ALA A 204 -13.73 -4.65 -0.22
C ALA A 204 -13.36 -5.87 -1.11
N ALA A 205 -12.25 -6.54 -0.81
CA ALA A 205 -11.83 -7.74 -1.52
C ALA A 205 -12.60 -9.00 -1.11
N SER A 206 -13.07 -9.07 0.14
CA SER A 206 -13.75 -10.24 0.70
C SER A 206 -14.96 -10.66 -0.12
N GLU A 207 -15.77 -9.72 -0.62
CA GLU A 207 -16.93 -10.02 -1.45
C GLU A 207 -16.53 -10.77 -2.73
N ILE A 208 -15.48 -10.30 -3.41
CA ILE A 208 -14.97 -10.87 -4.67
C ILE A 208 -14.36 -12.26 -4.41
N TYR A 209 -13.54 -12.39 -3.38
CA TYR A 209 -12.96 -13.68 -2.98
C TYR A 209 -14.03 -14.70 -2.59
N THR A 210 -15.10 -14.26 -1.94
CA THR A 210 -16.24 -15.13 -1.58
C THR A 210 -16.94 -15.68 -2.83
N GLN A 211 -17.20 -14.81 -3.81
CA GLN A 211 -17.81 -15.22 -5.09
C GLN A 211 -16.90 -16.19 -5.86
N GLY A 212 -15.59 -15.91 -5.86
CA GLY A 212 -14.56 -16.75 -6.48
C GLY A 212 -14.19 -18.01 -5.69
N LYS A 213 -14.69 -18.16 -4.45
CA LYS A 213 -14.28 -19.20 -3.50
C LYS A 213 -12.76 -19.28 -3.26
N LEU A 214 -12.08 -18.13 -3.32
CA LEU A 214 -10.65 -18.00 -3.06
C LEU A 214 -10.44 -17.62 -1.59
N GLY A 215 -9.69 -18.41 -0.83
CA GLY A 215 -9.40 -18.10 0.57
C GLY A 215 -8.44 -16.91 0.70
N SER A 216 -8.74 -15.96 1.59
CA SER A 216 -7.85 -14.87 1.97
C SER A 216 -7.57 -14.84 3.47
N ILE A 217 -6.35 -14.49 3.84
CA ILE A 217 -5.93 -14.32 5.23
C ILE A 217 -5.16 -13.01 5.42
N SER A 218 -5.74 -12.07 6.17
CA SER A 218 -5.06 -10.81 6.48
C SER A 218 -4.22 -10.95 7.76
N PRO A 219 -2.93 -10.54 7.73
CA PRO A 219 -2.10 -10.54 8.93
C PRO A 219 -2.29 -9.30 9.81
N VAL A 220 -3.00 -8.26 9.35
CA VAL A 220 -3.03 -6.93 9.97
C VAL A 220 -4.42 -6.33 10.15
N SER A 221 -5.42 -6.77 9.38
CA SER A 221 -6.77 -6.19 9.44
C SER A 221 -7.59 -6.65 10.65
N SER A 222 -7.88 -5.73 11.57
CA SER A 222 -8.44 -6.03 12.89
C SER A 222 -9.89 -5.58 13.11
N SER A 223 -10.51 -4.88 12.15
CA SER A 223 -11.89 -4.38 12.29
C SER A 223 -12.87 -5.46 12.75
N VAL A 224 -13.81 -5.09 13.64
CA VAL A 224 -14.86 -6.01 14.08
C VAL A 224 -15.75 -6.49 12.94
N LYS A 225 -15.87 -5.69 11.86
CA LYS A 225 -16.68 -6.02 10.67
C LYS A 225 -16.17 -7.24 9.90
N LEU A 226 -14.92 -7.66 10.12
CA LEU A 226 -14.35 -8.85 9.49
C LEU A 226 -14.86 -10.15 10.13
N SER A 227 -15.31 -10.10 11.38
CA SER A 227 -15.82 -11.28 12.08
C SER A 227 -17.14 -11.73 11.45
N GLY A 228 -17.16 -12.93 10.89
CA GLY A 228 -18.36 -13.48 10.25
C GLY A 228 -18.69 -12.84 8.89
N LEU A 229 -17.78 -12.04 8.32
CA LEU A 229 -17.99 -11.39 7.03
C LEU A 229 -18.13 -12.41 5.89
N SER A 230 -17.28 -13.43 5.88
CA SER A 230 -17.25 -14.46 4.85
C SER A 230 -16.60 -15.74 5.36
N PRO A 231 -17.04 -16.93 4.90
CA PRO A 231 -16.34 -18.18 5.17
C PRO A 231 -14.99 -18.32 4.45
N TYR A 232 -14.66 -17.42 3.51
CA TYR A 232 -13.39 -17.39 2.78
C TYR A 232 -12.42 -16.33 3.28
N THR A 233 -12.78 -15.54 4.30
CA THR A 233 -11.94 -14.48 4.84
C THR A 233 -11.51 -14.80 6.26
N PHE A 234 -10.20 -14.84 6.46
CA PHE A 234 -9.55 -15.17 7.72
C PHE A 234 -8.61 -14.03 8.13
N ARG A 235 -8.18 -14.05 9.39
CA ARG A 235 -7.13 -13.16 9.90
C ARG A 235 -6.32 -13.80 11.00
N THR A 236 -5.06 -13.41 11.14
CA THR A 236 -4.21 -13.82 12.27
C THR A 236 -4.24 -12.81 13.42
N VAL A 237 -4.49 -11.54 13.13
CA VAL A 237 -4.60 -10.49 14.15
C VAL A 237 -5.91 -10.62 14.95
N PRO A 238 -5.87 -10.39 16.27
CA PRO A 238 -7.09 -10.31 17.08
C PRO A 238 -8.03 -9.20 16.61
N SER A 239 -9.33 -9.37 16.89
CA SER A 239 -10.32 -8.32 16.64
C SER A 239 -10.07 -7.09 17.50
N ASP A 240 -10.42 -5.91 16.98
CA ASP A 240 -10.46 -4.66 17.75
C ASP A 240 -11.30 -4.79 19.03
N TYR A 241 -12.38 -5.58 19.00
CA TYR A 241 -13.17 -5.91 20.19
C TYR A 241 -12.31 -6.40 21.37
N VAL A 242 -11.32 -7.26 21.10
CA VAL A 242 -10.44 -7.83 22.13
C VAL A 242 -9.44 -6.77 22.59
N ALA A 243 -8.80 -6.08 21.64
CA ALA A 243 -7.78 -5.07 21.94
C ALA A 243 -8.36 -3.87 22.71
N ALA A 244 -9.52 -3.37 22.31
CA ALA A 244 -10.16 -2.22 22.92
C ALA A 244 -10.60 -2.49 24.35
N ARG A 245 -11.13 -3.69 24.63
CA ARG A 245 -11.50 -4.11 25.99
C ARG A 245 -10.28 -4.27 26.88
N ALA A 246 -9.19 -4.84 26.36
CA ALA A 246 -7.93 -4.91 27.10
C ALA A 246 -7.42 -3.51 27.46
N LEU A 247 -7.49 -2.56 26.53
CA LEU A 247 -7.08 -1.17 26.76
C LEU A 247 -7.97 -0.45 27.79
N ALA A 248 -9.29 -0.55 27.66
CA ALA A 248 -10.23 0.04 28.63
C ALA A 248 -10.05 -0.57 30.04
N ASN A 249 -9.90 -1.90 30.12
CA ASN A 249 -9.65 -2.57 31.38
C ASN A 249 -8.32 -2.14 32.01
N TYR A 250 -7.25 -2.03 31.22
CA TYR A 250 -5.95 -1.55 31.71
C TYR A 250 -6.05 -0.14 32.29
N MET A 251 -6.73 0.77 31.57
CA MET A 251 -6.97 2.14 32.03
C MET A 251 -7.71 2.16 33.38
N GLN A 252 -8.78 1.40 33.52
CA GLN A 252 -9.62 1.44 34.73
C GLN A 252 -9.02 0.70 35.92
N THR A 253 -8.36 -0.44 35.69
CA THR A 253 -7.91 -1.34 36.77
C THR A 253 -6.46 -1.15 37.16
N THR A 254 -5.62 -0.71 36.21
CA THR A 254 -4.18 -0.53 36.44
C THR A 254 -3.83 0.94 36.63
N LEU A 255 -4.34 1.82 35.76
CA LEU A 255 -4.08 3.26 35.89
C LEU A 255 -5.05 3.95 36.87
N ASN A 256 -6.18 3.31 37.18
CA ASN A 256 -7.27 3.89 38.00
C ASN A 256 -7.87 5.17 37.38
N GLU A 257 -7.84 5.26 36.04
CA GLU A 257 -8.38 6.38 35.30
C GLU A 257 -9.77 6.04 34.73
N GLN A 258 -10.64 7.04 34.68
CA GLN A 258 -12.05 6.87 34.24
C GLN A 258 -12.45 7.78 33.08
N GLN A 259 -11.59 8.72 32.70
CA GLN A 259 -11.87 9.70 31.66
C GLN A 259 -10.80 9.66 30.58
N ALA A 260 -11.20 9.58 29.32
CA ALA A 260 -10.28 9.58 28.19
C ALA A 260 -10.72 10.59 27.12
N ALA A 261 -9.75 11.20 26.44
CA ALA A 261 -9.96 11.78 25.13
C ALA A 261 -9.48 10.78 24.08
N VAL A 262 -10.21 10.64 22.98
CA VAL A 262 -9.88 9.70 21.89
C VAL A 262 -9.62 10.46 20.61
N PHE A 263 -8.46 10.21 20.00
CA PHE A 263 -8.09 10.72 18.69
C PHE A 263 -8.27 9.61 17.66
N PHE A 264 -8.98 9.87 16.57
CA PHE A 264 -9.21 8.86 15.53
C PHE A 264 -9.26 9.47 14.13
N ASN A 265 -8.99 8.64 13.12
CA ASN A 265 -9.14 9.00 11.71
C ASN A 265 -10.54 8.58 11.23
N SER A 266 -11.37 9.56 10.87
CA SER A 266 -12.75 9.33 10.41
C SER A 266 -12.83 8.70 9.02
N GLN A 267 -11.76 8.70 8.24
CA GLN A 267 -11.68 8.07 6.92
C GLN A 267 -11.17 6.63 6.98
N SER A 268 -10.73 6.14 8.14
CA SER A 268 -10.27 4.77 8.34
C SER A 268 -11.33 3.92 9.05
N GLY A 269 -11.81 2.86 8.41
CA GLY A 269 -12.75 1.91 9.02
C GLY A 269 -12.14 1.14 10.19
N TYR A 270 -10.82 0.89 10.17
CA TYR A 270 -10.07 0.37 11.31
C TYR A 270 -10.10 1.35 12.50
N SER A 271 -9.71 2.61 12.28
CA SER A 271 -9.63 3.60 13.37
C SER A 271 -11.00 3.82 14.02
N GLN A 272 -12.05 3.90 13.21
CA GLN A 272 -13.43 3.98 13.72
C GLN A 272 -13.87 2.73 14.49
N SER A 273 -13.49 1.53 14.04
CA SER A 273 -13.77 0.26 14.71
C SER A 273 -13.14 0.23 16.10
N LEU A 274 -11.83 0.43 16.21
CA LEU A 274 -11.13 0.43 17.50
C LEU A 274 -11.65 1.51 18.45
N LYS A 275 -11.88 2.73 17.96
CA LYS A 275 -12.48 3.83 18.72
C LYS A 275 -13.82 3.42 19.33
N SER A 276 -14.72 2.87 18.50
CA SER A 276 -16.09 2.56 18.91
C SER A 276 -16.13 1.44 19.94
N GLU A 277 -15.29 0.41 19.76
CA GLU A 277 -15.13 -0.68 20.74
C GLU A 277 -14.53 -0.17 22.06
N PHE A 278 -13.58 0.77 22.02
CA PHE A 278 -12.99 1.34 23.23
C PHE A 278 -13.99 2.19 24.01
N VAL A 279 -14.70 3.10 23.34
CA VAL A 279 -15.76 3.93 23.95
C VAL A 279 -16.79 3.04 24.63
N THR A 280 -17.24 1.98 23.94
CA THR A 280 -18.22 1.03 24.47
C THR A 280 -17.67 0.27 25.69
N ALA A 281 -16.44 -0.25 25.60
CA ALA A 281 -15.82 -1.00 26.68
C ALA A 281 -15.60 -0.14 27.94
N LEU A 282 -15.12 1.09 27.77
CA LEU A 282 -14.90 2.03 28.87
C LEU A 282 -16.21 2.38 29.58
N ALA A 283 -17.27 2.66 28.81
CA ALA A 283 -18.60 2.96 29.34
C ALA A 283 -19.18 1.79 30.15
N LEU A 284 -19.02 0.55 29.68
CA LEU A 284 -19.45 -0.64 30.41
C LEU A 284 -18.73 -0.83 31.75
N GLY A 285 -17.49 -0.34 31.88
CA GLY A 285 -16.74 -0.32 33.13
C GLY A 285 -17.02 0.89 34.03
N GLY A 286 -17.96 1.77 33.64
CA GLY A 286 -18.32 2.98 34.40
C GLY A 286 -17.45 4.22 34.11
N GLY A 287 -16.55 4.15 33.12
CA GLY A 287 -15.77 5.28 32.64
C GLY A 287 -16.48 6.04 31.52
N GLN A 288 -15.85 7.10 31.00
CA GLN A 288 -16.40 7.90 29.92
C GLN A 288 -15.32 8.48 29.00
N VAL A 289 -15.66 8.62 27.72
CA VAL A 289 -14.88 9.44 26.79
C VAL A 289 -15.40 10.87 26.85
N THR A 290 -14.54 11.81 27.23
CA THR A 290 -14.91 13.24 27.38
C THR A 290 -14.85 13.98 26.05
N ASN A 291 -13.97 13.55 25.14
CA ASN A 291 -13.75 14.19 23.84
C ASN A 291 -13.42 13.12 22.79
N GLU A 292 -14.08 13.20 21.64
CA GLU A 292 -13.66 12.50 20.42
C GLU A 292 -13.13 13.53 19.43
N LEU A 293 -11.87 13.38 19.03
CA LEU A 293 -11.15 14.32 18.20
C LEU A 293 -10.75 13.64 16.90
N ILE A 294 -11.19 14.22 15.79
CA ILE A 294 -10.85 13.74 14.45
C ILE A 294 -9.48 14.32 14.08
N PHE A 295 -8.57 13.47 13.65
CA PHE A 295 -7.41 13.89 12.88
C PHE A 295 -7.49 13.31 11.48
N LEU A 296 -7.14 14.12 10.50
CA LEU A 296 -6.86 13.66 9.15
C LEU A 296 -5.34 13.67 9.03
N THR A 297 -4.76 12.60 8.47
CA THR A 297 -3.39 12.69 7.96
C THR A 297 -3.38 13.82 6.93
N LEU A 298 -2.59 14.86 7.19
CA LEU A 298 -2.29 15.86 6.17
C LEU A 298 -1.32 15.18 5.20
N ASP A 299 -1.75 15.05 3.94
CA ASP A 299 -0.90 14.62 2.82
C ASP A 299 0.31 15.56 2.64
#